data_AF-A0A445MK61-F1
#
_entry.id   AF-A0A445MK61-F1
#
_cell.length_a   1.000
_cell.length_b   1.000
_cell.length_c   1.000
_cell.angle_alpha   90.00
_cell.angle_beta   90.00
_cell.angle_gamma   90.00
#
_symmetry.space_group_name_H-M   'P 1'
#
loop_
_entity.id
_entity.type
_entity.pdbx_description
1 polymer ?
#
loop_
_entity_poly.entity_id
_entity_poly.type
_entity_poly.pdbx_seq_one_letter_code
_entity_poly.pdbx_strand_id
1 'polypeptide(L)'
;MATDNGGGGRSFSLEDIRNETKIPVEEVFLQLKCSTEGLTSPEGEQRLQIFGPNKLEEKKGKPPDWQDFIGIVSLLIINSTISFIEENNAGNAAAALMAGLAPKTKVPALSWTTVPWTSRDARTKVHGMITKFADRGLRALGVARQEVPEARKESAGAPWQFLGLLPLFDPPRHDSAETIRRALNLGVNVKMITGDQLAIAKETGRRLGMGTNMYPSSTLLGEKNDDTTGLPIDELIEKADGFAGVFPGTKQHVLCLGLLTWRSSVLRFTRSTLVSEHKYEIVRKLQEKEHICGMTGDGVNDAPALKKADIGIAVADATDAARGASDIVLTEPGLSVIVSAVLTSRAIFQRMKNYTIYAVSITIRIVLGFMLIALIWRFDFSPFMVLIIAILNDGTIMTISKDRVKPSPLPDSWKLQEIFSTGVVLGAYLAIMTANLEATIDLHIFTMQKAFGVRSINGSNDELTAALYLQVSIISQALIFVTRSRSWSFIERPGLLLVSAFVAAQLVSFASLTRLLPRESIDC
;
A
#
# COMPACT_ATOMS: atom_id res chain seq x y z
N MET A 1 1.47 21.88 -92.65
CA MET A 1 0.48 22.15 -91.58
C MET A 1 0.97 21.37 -90.36
N ALA A 2 1.79 22.01 -89.49
CA ALA A 2 1.39 22.54 -88.17
C ALA A 2 0.84 21.42 -87.27
N THR A 3 1.43 21.08 -86.12
CA THR A 3 1.84 21.97 -85.02
C THR A 3 3.01 21.45 -84.18
N ASP A 4 3.68 22.43 -83.56
CA ASP A 4 4.66 22.40 -82.47
C ASP A 4 4.16 21.71 -81.18
N ASN A 5 5.08 21.12 -80.41
CA ASN A 5 5.09 21.16 -78.95
C ASN A 5 6.41 20.59 -78.40
N GLY A 6 7.30 21.51 -78.00
CA GLY A 6 8.47 21.19 -77.19
C GLY A 6 8.10 20.65 -75.80
N GLY A 7 8.86 19.66 -75.36
CA GLY A 7 8.93 19.21 -73.97
C GLY A 7 10.35 18.74 -73.70
N GLY A 8 11.16 19.59 -73.06
CA GLY A 8 12.50 19.23 -72.63
C GLY A 8 12.46 18.14 -71.56
N GLY A 9 12.90 16.92 -71.89
CA GLY A 9 12.99 15.82 -70.94
C GLY A 9 14.14 16.06 -69.95
N ARG A 10 13.80 16.21 -68.65
CA ARG A 10 14.76 16.14 -67.54
C ARG A 10 15.34 14.72 -67.46
N SER A 11 16.66 14.59 -67.39
CA SER A 11 17.31 13.33 -67.02
C SER A 11 17.16 13.10 -65.52
N PHE A 12 16.26 12.20 -65.12
CA PHE A 12 16.10 11.77 -63.73
C PHE A 12 17.19 10.77 -63.33
N SER A 13 17.71 10.89 -62.11
CA SER A 13 18.70 9.96 -61.56
C SER A 13 18.01 8.77 -60.87
N LEU A 14 18.73 7.67 -60.68
CA LEU A 14 18.23 6.45 -60.01
C LEU A 14 17.73 6.70 -58.56
N GLU A 15 18.14 7.82 -57.94
CA GLU A 15 17.70 8.20 -56.60
C GLU A 15 16.29 8.81 -56.60
N ASP A 16 15.87 9.44 -57.69
CA ASP A 16 14.56 10.08 -57.81
C ASP A 16 13.43 9.04 -57.94
N ILE A 17 13.69 7.93 -58.63
CA ILE A 17 12.74 6.81 -58.81
C ILE A 17 12.48 6.07 -57.48
N ARG A 18 13.43 6.11 -56.55
CA ARG A 18 13.35 5.35 -55.29
C ARG A 18 12.46 6.02 -54.23
N ASN A 19 12.13 7.30 -54.40
CA ASN A 19 11.40 8.10 -53.41
C ASN A 19 9.96 8.49 -53.82
N GLU A 20 9.51 8.22 -55.05
CA GLU A 20 8.13 8.53 -55.45
C GLU A 20 7.25 7.27 -55.52
N THR A 21 6.19 7.26 -54.73
CA THR A 21 5.18 6.20 -54.75
C THR A 21 4.15 6.48 -55.84
N LYS A 22 4.30 5.74 -56.95
CA LYS A 22 3.42 5.62 -58.14
C LYS A 22 3.79 6.51 -59.34
N ILE A 23 4.72 6.01 -60.15
CA ILE A 23 4.89 6.43 -61.54
C ILE A 23 3.89 5.64 -62.41
N PRO A 24 3.16 6.26 -63.35
CA PRO A 24 2.28 5.55 -64.29
C PRO A 24 3.07 4.56 -65.17
N VAL A 25 2.48 3.39 -65.44
CA VAL A 25 3.19 2.24 -66.02
C VAL A 25 3.74 2.57 -67.42
N GLU A 26 3.05 3.42 -68.17
CA GLU A 26 3.46 3.87 -69.51
C GLU A 26 4.78 4.68 -69.49
N GLU A 27 5.03 5.48 -68.45
CA GLU A 27 6.29 6.24 -68.31
C GLU A 27 7.46 5.33 -67.93
N VAL A 28 7.17 4.29 -67.13
CA VAL A 28 8.15 3.25 -66.78
C VAL A 28 8.60 2.49 -68.04
N PHE A 29 7.68 2.13 -68.94
CA PHE A 29 8.00 1.47 -70.22
C PHE A 29 8.87 2.33 -71.14
N LEU A 30 8.65 3.64 -71.16
CA LEU A 30 9.41 4.59 -71.98
C LEU A 30 10.85 4.79 -71.46
N GLN A 31 11.02 4.96 -70.15
CA GLN A 31 12.34 5.10 -69.51
C GLN A 31 13.14 3.80 -69.58
N LEU A 32 12.47 2.68 -69.35
CA LEU A 32 13.06 1.36 -69.42
C LEU A 32 13.20 0.87 -70.88
N LYS A 33 12.75 1.59 -71.90
CA LYS A 33 12.77 1.13 -73.30
C LYS A 33 12.23 -0.30 -73.45
N CYS A 34 11.03 -0.59 -72.95
CA CYS A 34 10.38 -1.90 -73.16
C CYS A 34 8.94 -1.76 -73.65
N SER A 35 8.46 -2.80 -74.34
CA SER A 35 7.06 -2.96 -74.73
C SER A 35 6.32 -3.82 -73.71
N THR A 36 4.99 -3.83 -73.79
CA THR A 36 4.11 -4.66 -72.95
C THR A 36 4.26 -6.17 -73.20
N GLU A 37 4.99 -6.58 -74.23
CA GLU A 37 5.23 -7.99 -74.58
C GLU A 37 6.53 -8.56 -73.99
N GLY A 38 7.27 -7.77 -73.20
CA GLY A 38 8.51 -8.20 -72.56
C GLY A 38 9.75 -8.04 -73.45
N LEU A 39 10.89 -8.50 -72.94
CA LEU A 39 12.19 -8.38 -73.60
C LEU A 39 12.55 -9.63 -74.40
N THR A 40 13.09 -9.46 -75.61
CA THR A 40 13.70 -10.58 -76.33
C THR A 40 15.10 -10.89 -75.77
N SER A 41 15.55 -12.14 -75.88
CA SER A 41 16.86 -12.59 -75.35
C SER A 41 18.06 -11.67 -75.71
N PRO A 42 18.23 -11.19 -76.97
CA PRO A 42 19.35 -10.30 -77.30
C PRO A 42 19.23 -8.91 -76.65
N GLU A 43 18.02 -8.38 -76.46
CA GLU A 43 17.80 -7.09 -75.79
C GLU A 43 18.04 -7.19 -74.28
N GLY A 44 17.77 -8.35 -73.68
CA GLY A 44 18.10 -8.65 -72.28
C GLY A 44 19.61 -8.62 -72.02
N GLU A 45 20.41 -9.14 -72.96
CA GLU A 45 21.87 -9.20 -72.86
C GLU A 45 22.52 -7.81 -72.95
N GLN A 46 21.98 -6.96 -73.82
CA GLN A 46 22.40 -5.56 -73.95
C GLN A 46 22.08 -4.75 -72.69
N ARG A 47 20.96 -5.05 -72.03
CA ARG A 47 20.55 -4.43 -70.77
C ARG A 47 21.42 -4.82 -69.60
N LEU A 48 21.82 -6.09 -69.53
CA LEU A 48 22.76 -6.60 -68.54
C LEU A 48 24.10 -5.85 -68.58
N GLN A 49 24.54 -5.39 -69.76
CA GLN A 49 25.74 -4.56 -69.89
C GLN A 49 25.54 -3.11 -69.41
N ILE A 50 24.33 -2.55 -69.55
CA ILE A 50 24.04 -1.14 -69.21
C ILE A 50 23.72 -0.96 -67.71
N PHE A 51 22.93 -1.87 -67.14
CA PHE A 51 22.43 -1.75 -65.77
C PHE A 51 23.08 -2.73 -64.78
N GLY A 52 23.88 -3.68 -65.27
CA GLY A 52 24.48 -4.73 -64.46
C GLY A 52 23.48 -5.83 -64.05
N PRO A 53 23.96 -6.94 -63.46
CA PRO A 53 23.08 -7.98 -62.93
C PRO A 53 22.33 -7.46 -61.71
N ASN A 54 21.00 -7.66 -61.68
CA ASN A 54 20.15 -7.31 -60.53
C ASN A 54 20.63 -8.05 -59.27
N LYS A 55 21.21 -7.32 -58.33
CA LYS A 55 21.59 -7.84 -57.02
C LYS A 55 20.55 -7.36 -56.01
N LEU A 56 19.61 -8.24 -55.63
CA LEU A 56 18.70 -7.98 -54.53
C LEU A 56 19.51 -8.03 -53.23
N GLU A 57 19.84 -6.87 -52.68
CA GLU A 57 20.39 -6.80 -51.33
C GLU A 57 19.28 -7.11 -50.32
N GLU A 58 19.22 -8.36 -49.89
CA GLU A 58 18.53 -8.71 -48.66
C GLU A 58 19.21 -7.94 -47.51
N LYS A 59 18.55 -6.90 -46.99
CA LYS A 59 18.83 -6.40 -45.64
C LYS A 59 18.49 -7.53 -44.68
N LYS A 60 19.45 -8.42 -44.42
CA LYS A 60 19.39 -9.32 -43.27
C LYS A 60 19.21 -8.45 -42.05
N GLY A 61 18.01 -8.49 -41.46
CA GLY A 61 17.75 -7.85 -40.17
C GLY A 61 18.86 -8.27 -39.21
N LYS A 62 19.38 -7.32 -38.43
CA LYS A 62 20.37 -7.61 -37.39
C LYS A 62 19.87 -8.84 -36.59
N PRO A 63 20.70 -9.88 -36.38
CA PRO A 63 20.27 -11.02 -35.58
C PRO A 63 19.81 -10.52 -34.20
N PRO A 64 18.82 -11.17 -33.57
CA PRO A 64 18.43 -10.81 -32.21
C PRO A 64 19.67 -10.88 -31.31
N ASP A 65 19.92 -9.80 -30.56
CA ASP A 65 21.09 -9.70 -29.71
C ASP A 65 20.92 -10.66 -28.52
N TRP A 66 21.45 -11.88 -28.68
CA TRP A 66 21.36 -12.94 -27.67
C TRP A 66 22.00 -12.52 -26.34
N GLN A 67 22.92 -11.54 -26.36
CA GLN A 67 23.53 -10.99 -25.17
C GLN A 67 22.48 -10.23 -24.32
N ASP A 68 21.65 -9.42 -24.95
CA ASP A 68 20.56 -8.70 -24.27
C ASP A 68 19.49 -9.65 -23.75
N PHE A 69 19.13 -10.68 -24.54
CA PHE A 69 18.15 -11.69 -24.13
C PHE A 69 18.63 -12.49 -22.90
N ILE A 70 19.89 -12.95 -22.91
CA ILE A 70 20.50 -13.67 -21.78
C ILE A 70 20.63 -12.75 -20.56
N GLY A 71 20.97 -11.47 -20.78
CA GLY A 71 21.00 -10.44 -19.74
C GLY A 71 19.65 -10.29 -19.04
N ILE A 72 18.57 -10.13 -19.80
CA ILE A 72 17.20 -9.96 -19.27
C ILE A 72 16.73 -11.21 -18.49
N VAL A 73 16.94 -12.41 -19.04
CA VAL A 73 16.53 -13.65 -18.39
C VAL A 73 17.27 -13.88 -17.07
N SER A 74 18.58 -13.64 -17.05
CA SER A 74 19.40 -13.79 -15.83
C SER A 74 18.92 -12.84 -14.73
N LEU A 75 18.57 -11.61 -15.11
CA LEU A 75 18.12 -10.58 -14.18
C LEU A 75 16.74 -10.90 -13.58
N LEU A 76 15.82 -11.44 -14.39
CA LEU A 76 14.52 -11.91 -13.91
C LEU A 76 14.63 -13.07 -12.91
N ILE A 77 15.56 -14.00 -13.13
CA ILE A 77 15.80 -15.13 -12.21
C ILE A 77 16.38 -14.64 -10.87
N ILE A 78 17.28 -13.68 -10.89
CA ILE A 78 17.85 -13.10 -9.66
C ILE A 78 16.74 -12.39 -8.86
N ASN A 79 15.93 -11.56 -9.51
CA ASN A 79 14.83 -10.84 -8.87
C ASN A 79 13.77 -11.77 -8.25
N SER A 80 13.41 -12.87 -8.93
CA SER A 80 12.43 -13.82 -8.40
C SER A 80 12.97 -14.61 -7.21
N THR A 81 14.25 -14.99 -7.23
CA THR A 81 14.88 -15.77 -6.16
C THR A 81 14.99 -14.97 -4.86
N ILE A 82 15.36 -13.69 -4.93
CA ILE A 82 15.43 -12.81 -3.75
C ILE A 82 14.05 -12.67 -3.12
N SER A 83 13.02 -12.44 -3.93
CA SER A 83 11.63 -12.28 -3.46
C SER A 83 11.13 -13.53 -2.73
N PHE A 84 11.44 -14.73 -3.26
CA PHE A 84 11.05 -16.00 -2.66
C PHE A 84 11.70 -16.25 -1.28
N ILE A 85 12.98 -15.91 -1.13
CA ILE A 85 13.70 -16.11 0.14
C ILE A 85 13.16 -15.21 1.25
N GLU A 86 12.83 -13.95 0.93
CA GLU A 86 12.26 -13.02 1.91
C GLU A 86 10.86 -13.46 2.38
N GLU A 87 10.02 -13.96 1.46
CA GLU A 87 8.68 -14.43 1.78
C GLU A 87 8.70 -15.67 2.70
N ASN A 88 9.58 -16.64 2.42
CA ASN A 88 9.71 -17.84 3.25
C ASN A 88 10.25 -17.55 4.66
N ASN A 89 11.16 -16.59 4.80
CA ASN A 89 11.68 -16.22 6.12
C ASN A 89 10.61 -15.52 6.99
N ALA A 90 9.74 -14.71 6.38
CA ALA A 90 8.62 -14.08 7.08
C ALA A 90 7.58 -15.11 7.56
N GLY A 91 7.26 -16.10 6.72
CA GLY A 91 6.31 -17.17 7.05
C GLY A 91 6.75 -18.05 8.22
N ASN A 92 8.04 -18.43 8.25
CA ASN A 92 8.59 -19.27 9.32
C ASN A 92 8.65 -18.55 10.67
N ALA A 93 8.90 -17.23 10.69
CA ALA A 93 8.90 -16.43 11.92
C ALA A 93 7.49 -16.32 12.54
N ALA A 94 6.45 -16.16 11.71
CA ALA A 94 5.07 -16.10 12.16
C ALA A 94 4.58 -17.45 12.75
N ALA A 95 4.95 -18.56 12.10
CA ALA A 95 4.59 -19.91 12.56
C ALA A 95 5.25 -20.28 13.90
N ALA A 96 6.52 -19.91 14.11
CA ALA A 96 7.23 -20.16 15.36
C ALA A 96 6.65 -19.38 16.55
N LEU A 97 6.08 -18.19 16.30
CA LEU A 97 5.51 -17.33 17.33
C LEU A 97 4.11 -17.78 17.78
N MET A 98 3.32 -18.34 16.85
CA MET A 98 1.98 -18.89 17.11
C MET A 98 2.03 -20.12 18.04
N ALA A 99 3.15 -20.85 18.06
CA ALA A 99 3.32 -22.05 18.88
C ALA A 99 3.59 -21.77 20.38
N GLY A 100 3.85 -20.51 20.77
CA GLY A 100 4.29 -20.14 22.13
C GLY A 100 3.20 -19.68 23.11
N LEU A 101 1.95 -19.49 22.66
CA LEU A 101 0.90 -18.84 23.46
C LEU A 101 -0.19 -19.85 23.89
N ALA A 102 0.06 -20.53 25.01
CA ALA A 102 -0.95 -21.32 25.72
C ALA A 102 -1.25 -20.68 27.09
N PRO A 103 -2.50 -20.32 27.41
CA PRO A 103 -2.83 -19.67 28.67
C PRO A 103 -2.69 -20.64 29.85
N LYS A 104 -1.90 -20.24 30.86
CA LYS A 104 -1.80 -20.91 32.16
C LYS A 104 -2.59 -20.10 33.19
N THR A 105 -3.82 -20.51 33.46
CA THR A 105 -4.63 -19.96 34.56
C THR A 105 -4.17 -20.55 35.90
N LYS A 106 -3.79 -19.68 36.85
CA LYS A 106 -3.73 -19.98 38.28
C LYS A 106 -4.78 -19.13 39.00
N VAL A 107 -5.61 -19.77 39.82
CA VAL A 107 -6.62 -19.11 40.66
C VAL A 107 -6.03 -18.92 42.06
N PRO A 108 -5.88 -17.69 42.57
CA PRO A 108 -5.57 -17.45 43.97
C PRO A 108 -6.87 -17.50 44.78
N ALA A 109 -6.87 -18.32 45.83
CA ALA A 109 -7.94 -18.35 46.83
C ALA A 109 -7.98 -17.03 47.59
N LEU A 110 -9.16 -16.41 47.72
CA LEU A 110 -9.37 -15.28 48.61
C LEU A 110 -10.69 -15.38 49.38
N SER A 111 -10.58 -14.88 50.62
CA SER A 111 -11.48 -14.98 51.76
C SER A 111 -12.87 -14.38 51.52
N TRP A 112 -13.89 -15.04 52.08
CA TRP A 112 -15.30 -14.72 51.93
C TRP A 112 -15.84 -14.00 53.17
N THR A 113 -16.78 -13.09 52.97
CA THR A 113 -17.68 -12.60 54.03
C THR A 113 -19.12 -12.84 53.61
N THR A 114 -19.89 -13.47 54.49
CA THR A 114 -21.27 -13.91 54.27
C THR A 114 -22.28 -12.91 54.87
N VAL A 115 -23.32 -12.62 54.11
CA VAL A 115 -24.46 -11.76 54.45
C VAL A 115 -25.72 -12.59 54.19
N PRO A 116 -26.48 -12.99 55.22
CA PRO A 116 -27.68 -13.81 55.04
C PRO A 116 -28.83 -13.01 54.41
N TRP A 117 -29.60 -13.67 53.53
CA TRP A 117 -30.60 -13.04 52.65
C TRP A 117 -32.04 -13.29 53.17
N THR A 118 -32.71 -12.25 53.68
CA THR A 118 -34.17 -12.23 53.89
C THR A 118 -34.79 -10.85 53.60
N SER A 119 -35.97 -10.85 52.96
CA SER A 119 -36.88 -9.73 52.61
C SER A 119 -36.53 -8.84 51.39
N ARG A 120 -37.57 -8.27 50.73
CA ARG A 120 -37.46 -7.37 49.56
C ARG A 120 -36.51 -6.19 49.78
N ASP A 121 -36.30 -5.78 51.03
CA ASP A 121 -35.35 -4.74 51.42
C ASP A 121 -33.89 -5.13 51.14
N ALA A 122 -33.55 -6.43 51.20
CA ALA A 122 -32.22 -6.93 50.89
C ALA A 122 -31.88 -6.71 49.41
N ARG A 123 -32.84 -6.89 48.50
CA ARG A 123 -32.63 -6.65 47.06
C ARG A 123 -32.35 -5.17 46.78
N THR A 124 -33.13 -4.27 47.37
CA THR A 124 -32.92 -2.82 47.22
C THR A 124 -31.59 -2.39 47.82
N LYS A 125 -31.22 -2.92 49.00
CA LYS A 125 -29.91 -2.67 49.62
C LYS A 125 -28.75 -3.18 48.76
N VAL A 126 -28.85 -4.38 48.20
CA VAL A 126 -27.84 -4.98 47.30
C VAL A 126 -27.70 -4.14 46.03
N HIS A 127 -28.80 -3.76 45.38
CA HIS A 127 -28.73 -2.86 44.22
C HIS A 127 -28.10 -1.52 44.57
N GLY A 128 -28.46 -0.92 45.72
CA GLY A 128 -27.82 0.31 46.20
C GLY A 128 -26.32 0.16 46.47
N MET A 129 -25.87 -0.99 46.97
CA MET A 129 -24.44 -1.29 47.12
C MET A 129 -23.73 -1.48 45.78
N ILE A 130 -24.35 -2.14 44.80
CA ILE A 130 -23.81 -2.28 43.45
C ILE A 130 -23.62 -0.89 42.82
N THR A 131 -24.61 0.00 42.92
CA THR A 131 -24.49 1.38 42.42
C THR A 131 -23.35 2.12 43.12
N LYS A 132 -23.25 2.04 44.45
CA LYS A 132 -22.13 2.65 45.20
C LYS A 132 -20.76 2.10 44.80
N PHE A 133 -20.66 0.82 44.48
CA PHE A 133 -19.42 0.23 43.94
C PHE A 133 -19.15 0.73 42.52
N ALA A 134 -20.18 0.81 41.69
CA ALA A 134 -20.08 1.30 40.32
C ALA A 134 -19.61 2.77 40.26
N ASP A 135 -20.13 3.63 41.14
CA ASP A 135 -19.72 5.04 41.28
C ASP A 135 -18.24 5.19 41.66
N ARG A 136 -17.67 4.16 42.32
CA ARG A 136 -16.25 4.09 42.68
C ARG A 136 -15.38 3.43 41.61
N GLY A 137 -15.97 2.98 40.51
CA GLY A 137 -15.30 2.22 39.45
C GLY A 137 -15.00 0.76 39.83
N LEU A 138 -15.78 0.17 40.74
CA LEU A 138 -15.62 -1.21 41.20
C LEU A 138 -16.69 -2.09 40.56
N ARG A 139 -16.26 -3.21 39.96
CA ARG A 139 -17.16 -4.25 39.45
C ARG A 139 -17.70 -5.07 40.63
N ALA A 140 -19.00 -5.31 40.68
CA ALA A 140 -19.61 -6.12 41.73
C ALA A 140 -19.81 -7.57 41.27
N LEU A 141 -19.27 -8.54 42.00
CA LEU A 141 -19.50 -9.97 41.79
C LEU A 141 -20.41 -10.50 42.89
N GLY A 142 -21.59 -11.02 42.52
CA GLY A 142 -22.53 -11.64 43.44
C GLY A 142 -22.20 -13.12 43.67
N VAL A 143 -22.19 -13.54 44.93
CA VAL A 143 -21.92 -14.93 45.31
C VAL A 143 -23.15 -15.53 45.95
N ALA A 144 -23.51 -16.73 45.53
CA ALA A 144 -24.58 -17.51 46.13
C ALA A 144 -24.11 -18.95 46.36
N ARG A 145 -24.70 -19.59 47.37
CA ARG A 145 -24.48 -21.00 47.73
C ARG A 145 -25.80 -21.73 47.73
N GLN A 146 -25.79 -22.95 47.25
CA GLN A 146 -26.92 -23.87 47.31
C GLN A 146 -26.46 -25.16 47.98
N GLU A 147 -27.25 -25.69 48.91
CA GLU A 147 -27.04 -27.03 49.45
C GLU A 147 -27.83 -28.04 48.61
N VAL A 148 -27.23 -29.18 48.30
CA VAL A 148 -27.83 -30.25 47.49
C VAL A 148 -28.05 -31.47 48.38
N PRO A 149 -29.26 -31.65 48.95
CA PRO A 149 -29.49 -32.67 49.98
C PRO A 149 -29.26 -34.10 49.49
N GLU A 150 -29.55 -34.38 48.22
CA GLU A 150 -29.45 -35.74 47.66
C GLU A 150 -28.02 -36.13 47.23
N ALA A 151 -27.03 -35.24 47.38
CA ALA A 151 -25.62 -35.47 47.02
C ALA A 151 -25.38 -36.01 45.60
N ARG A 152 -26.35 -35.86 44.68
CA ARG A 152 -26.28 -36.28 43.27
C ARG A 152 -26.15 -35.06 42.38
N LYS A 153 -25.29 -35.16 41.36
CA LYS A 153 -24.97 -34.04 40.44
C LYS A 153 -26.18 -33.47 39.71
N GLU A 154 -27.19 -34.31 39.43
CA GLU A 154 -28.37 -33.94 38.65
C GLU A 154 -29.60 -33.62 39.52
N SER A 155 -29.47 -33.75 40.85
CA SER A 155 -30.59 -33.49 41.76
C SER A 155 -30.84 -31.99 41.95
N ALA A 156 -32.11 -31.62 42.13
CA ALA A 156 -32.47 -30.24 42.44
C ALA A 156 -31.97 -29.87 43.84
N GLY A 157 -31.20 -28.78 43.95
CA GLY A 157 -30.74 -28.26 45.23
C GLY A 157 -31.82 -27.45 45.96
N ALA A 158 -31.55 -27.12 47.22
CA ALA A 158 -32.36 -26.21 48.04
C ALA A 158 -32.42 -24.78 47.45
N PRO A 159 -33.23 -23.83 47.95
CA PRO A 159 -33.16 -22.45 47.47
C PRO A 159 -31.76 -21.84 47.59
N TRP A 160 -31.32 -21.10 46.56
CA TRP A 160 -30.03 -20.42 46.57
C TRP A 160 -29.97 -19.37 47.68
N GLN A 161 -28.94 -19.47 48.51
CA GLN A 161 -28.62 -18.49 49.54
C GLN A 161 -27.61 -17.50 48.98
N PHE A 162 -28.03 -16.25 48.77
CA PHE A 162 -27.10 -15.19 48.40
C PHE A 162 -26.19 -14.89 49.59
N LEU A 163 -24.88 -14.98 49.37
CA LEU A 163 -23.87 -14.80 50.40
C LEU A 163 -23.34 -13.37 50.44
N GLY A 164 -23.29 -12.64 49.34
CA GLY A 164 -22.74 -11.29 49.37
C GLY A 164 -22.26 -10.78 48.02
N LEU A 165 -21.73 -9.57 48.04
CA LEU A 165 -21.11 -8.91 46.89
C LEU A 165 -19.61 -8.74 47.15
N LEU A 166 -18.78 -9.10 46.18
CA LEU A 166 -17.36 -8.80 46.18
C LEU A 166 -17.10 -7.65 45.20
N PRO A 167 -16.57 -6.51 45.67
CA PRO A 167 -16.07 -5.48 44.78
C PRO A 167 -14.72 -5.91 44.19
N LEU A 168 -14.63 -5.91 42.87
CA LEU A 168 -13.42 -6.17 42.10
C LEU A 168 -12.99 -4.85 41.46
N PHE A 169 -11.70 -4.54 41.59
CA PHE A 169 -11.11 -3.39 40.93
C PHE A 169 -10.24 -3.88 39.78
N ASP A 170 -10.48 -3.36 38.59
CA ASP A 170 -9.62 -3.60 37.42
C ASP A 170 -8.74 -2.35 37.21
N PRO A 171 -7.50 -2.35 37.71
CA PRO A 171 -6.63 -1.19 37.57
C PRO A 171 -6.27 -0.99 36.10
N PRO A 172 -6.35 0.25 35.58
CA PRO A 172 -5.83 0.54 34.25
C PRO A 172 -4.32 0.25 34.21
N ARG A 173 -3.83 -0.20 33.05
CA ARG A 173 -2.39 -0.38 32.87
C ARG A 173 -1.69 0.98 32.97
N HIS A 174 -0.48 0.97 33.51
CA HIS A 174 0.30 2.19 33.78
C HIS A 174 0.58 3.04 32.53
N ASP A 175 0.67 2.39 31.36
CA ASP A 175 0.94 3.00 30.06
C ASP A 175 -0.33 3.49 29.32
N SER A 176 -1.52 3.08 29.76
CA SER A 176 -2.76 3.27 28.98
C SER A 176 -3.14 4.74 28.84
N ALA A 177 -2.99 5.53 29.91
CA ALA A 177 -3.33 6.96 29.88
C ALA A 177 -2.41 7.75 28.92
N GLU A 178 -1.10 7.49 28.97
CA GLU A 178 -0.14 8.11 28.04
C GLU A 178 -0.39 7.66 26.59
N THR A 179 -0.69 6.38 26.42
CA THR A 179 -0.98 5.80 25.10
C THR A 179 -2.22 6.42 24.47
N ILE A 180 -3.30 6.63 25.22
CA ILE A 180 -4.51 7.30 24.72
C ILE A 180 -4.18 8.73 24.29
N ARG A 181 -3.42 9.48 25.08
CA ARG A 181 -2.96 10.83 24.70
C ARG A 181 -2.12 10.80 23.43
N ARG A 182 -1.21 9.83 23.29
CA ARG A 182 -0.37 9.65 22.11
C ARG A 182 -1.22 9.31 20.88
N ALA A 183 -2.23 8.45 21.01
CA ALA A 183 -3.17 8.14 19.94
C ALA A 183 -3.94 9.38 19.48
N LEU A 184 -4.45 10.17 20.42
CA LEU A 184 -5.15 11.43 20.12
C LEU A 184 -4.24 12.44 19.41
N ASN A 185 -2.99 12.60 19.86
CA ASN A 185 -1.99 13.44 19.19
C ASN A 185 -1.66 12.97 17.76
N LEU A 186 -1.87 11.68 17.48
CA LEU A 186 -1.71 11.10 16.16
C LEU A 186 -3.00 11.15 15.32
N GLY A 187 -4.06 11.82 15.80
CA GLY A 187 -5.35 11.88 15.13
C GLY A 187 -6.13 10.57 15.14
N VAL A 188 -5.84 9.67 16.10
CA VAL A 188 -6.61 8.43 16.31
C VAL A 188 -7.48 8.59 17.55
N ASN A 189 -8.79 8.69 17.35
CA ASN A 189 -9.75 8.75 18.45
C ASN A 189 -9.94 7.34 19.04
N VAL A 190 -9.76 7.21 20.35
CA VAL A 190 -9.93 5.95 21.08
C VAL A 190 -11.28 5.97 21.78
N LYS A 191 -12.17 5.04 21.40
CA LYS A 191 -13.50 4.89 22.02
C LYS A 191 -13.55 3.64 22.89
N MET A 192 -14.01 3.77 24.13
CA MET A 192 -14.17 2.62 25.04
C MET A 192 -15.43 1.82 24.69
N ILE A 193 -15.31 0.50 24.60
CA ILE A 193 -16.46 -0.40 24.47
C ILE A 193 -16.39 -1.40 25.62
N THR A 194 -17.33 -1.34 26.56
CA THR A 194 -17.33 -2.22 27.74
C THR A 194 -18.70 -2.81 28.04
N GLY A 195 -18.70 -4.03 28.58
CA GLY A 195 -19.88 -4.68 29.17
C GLY A 195 -20.19 -4.21 30.59
N ASP A 196 -19.32 -3.41 31.21
CA ASP A 196 -19.55 -2.84 32.54
C ASP A 196 -20.66 -1.78 32.53
N GLN A 197 -21.20 -1.49 33.70
CA GLN A 197 -22.19 -0.42 33.86
C GLN A 197 -21.59 0.96 33.53
N LEU A 198 -22.44 1.88 33.08
CA LEU A 198 -22.03 3.22 32.64
C LEU A 198 -21.23 3.99 33.70
N ALA A 199 -21.59 3.88 34.98
CA ALA A 199 -20.87 4.57 36.06
C ALA A 199 -19.40 4.09 36.17
N ILE A 200 -19.16 2.78 36.04
CA ILE A 200 -17.81 2.21 36.05
C ILE A 200 -17.03 2.71 34.84
N ALA A 201 -17.64 2.65 33.65
CA ALA A 201 -17.01 3.10 32.42
C ALA A 201 -16.59 4.58 32.51
N LYS A 202 -17.47 5.44 33.00
CA LYS A 202 -17.20 6.89 33.18
C LYS A 202 -16.05 7.13 34.16
N GLU A 203 -16.01 6.42 35.29
CA GLU A 203 -14.93 6.57 36.26
C GLU A 203 -13.59 6.06 35.71
N THR A 204 -13.58 4.93 35.01
CA THR A 204 -12.38 4.40 34.32
C THR A 204 -11.91 5.38 33.24
N GLY A 205 -12.82 5.89 32.40
CA GLY A 205 -12.53 6.88 31.37
C GLY A 205 -11.95 8.19 31.93
N ARG A 206 -12.50 8.68 33.05
CA ARG A 206 -12.00 9.84 33.77
C ARG A 206 -10.57 9.64 34.26
N ARG A 207 -10.24 8.46 34.80
CA ARG A 207 -8.88 8.14 35.27
C ARG A 207 -7.88 7.99 34.11
N LEU A 208 -8.32 7.44 32.99
CA LEU A 208 -7.51 7.28 31.78
C LEU A 208 -7.31 8.59 31.00
N GLY A 209 -8.14 9.60 31.25
CA GLY A 209 -8.13 10.86 30.50
C GLY A 209 -8.77 10.76 29.11
N MET A 210 -9.70 9.80 28.92
CA MET A 210 -10.43 9.59 27.67
C MET A 210 -11.64 10.52 27.53
N GLY A 211 -12.13 11.06 28.65
CA GLY A 211 -13.38 11.82 28.72
C GLY A 211 -14.49 11.03 29.43
N THR A 212 -15.62 11.69 29.65
CA THR A 212 -16.79 11.14 30.37
C THR A 212 -18.06 11.17 29.53
N ASN A 213 -17.96 11.51 28.23
CA ASN A 213 -19.09 11.56 27.30
C ASN A 213 -19.45 10.14 26.84
N MET A 214 -19.87 9.30 27.79
CA MET A 214 -20.19 7.90 27.57
C MET A 214 -21.69 7.64 27.65
N TYR A 215 -22.16 6.71 26.81
CA TYR A 215 -23.58 6.38 26.66
C TYR A 215 -23.83 4.88 26.88
N PRO A 216 -25.00 4.49 27.37
CA PRO A 216 -25.35 3.07 27.44
C PRO A 216 -25.67 2.56 26.03
N SER A 217 -25.31 1.31 25.73
CA SER A 217 -25.53 0.74 24.39
C SER A 217 -27.01 0.60 24.01
N SER A 218 -27.91 0.56 25.00
CA SER A 218 -29.36 0.52 24.76
C SER A 218 -29.88 1.77 24.05
N THR A 219 -29.24 2.93 24.24
CA THR A 219 -29.59 4.18 23.55
C THR A 219 -29.37 4.08 22.04
N LEU A 220 -28.51 3.17 21.57
CA LEU A 220 -28.20 2.99 20.15
C LEU A 220 -29.27 2.18 19.39
N LEU A 221 -30.06 1.36 20.08
CA LEU A 221 -31.06 0.47 19.45
C LEU A 221 -32.46 1.10 19.35
N GLY A 222 -32.63 2.38 19.74
CA GLY A 222 -33.93 3.05 19.70
C GLY A 222 -34.98 2.48 20.67
N GLU A 223 -34.60 1.56 21.56
CA GLU A 223 -35.48 1.05 22.61
C GLU A 223 -35.56 2.09 23.75
N LYS A 224 -36.48 3.05 23.55
CA LYS A 224 -36.91 4.20 24.37
C LYS A 224 -36.47 5.54 23.80
N ASN A 225 -37.48 6.33 23.42
CA ASN A 225 -37.43 7.78 23.29
C ASN A 225 -37.07 8.40 24.66
N ASP A 226 -35.81 8.29 25.08
CA ASP A 226 -35.28 9.23 26.06
C ASP A 226 -34.77 10.43 25.26
N ASP A 227 -35.58 11.49 25.20
CA ASP A 227 -35.33 12.82 24.62
C ASP A 227 -34.13 13.56 25.28
N THR A 228 -33.13 12.85 25.77
CA THR A 228 -32.10 13.39 26.66
C THR A 228 -30.93 14.06 25.94
N THR A 229 -30.79 13.91 24.61
CA THR A 229 -29.66 14.51 23.88
C THR A 229 -30.00 15.28 22.60
N GLY A 230 -31.21 15.16 22.03
CA GLY A 230 -31.64 15.95 20.86
C GLY A 230 -30.79 15.77 19.59
N LEU A 231 -29.78 14.89 19.60
CA LEU A 231 -28.88 14.62 18.48
C LEU A 231 -29.26 13.31 17.78
N PRO A 232 -29.12 13.23 16.44
CA PRO A 232 -29.27 11.97 15.73
C PRO A 232 -28.25 10.93 16.22
N ILE A 233 -28.64 9.65 16.25
CA ILE A 233 -27.84 8.54 16.79
C ILE A 233 -26.43 8.51 16.17
N ASP A 234 -26.32 8.78 14.86
CA ASP A 234 -25.02 8.74 14.18
C ASP A 234 -24.05 9.82 14.70
N GLU A 235 -24.55 11.02 15.01
CA GLU A 235 -23.73 12.12 15.58
C GLU A 235 -23.38 11.85 17.04
N LEU A 236 -24.29 11.21 17.78
CA LEU A 236 -24.02 10.75 19.14
C LEU A 236 -22.89 9.71 19.15
N ILE A 237 -22.89 8.77 18.19
CA ILE A 237 -21.83 7.76 18.09
C ILE A 237 -20.47 8.40 17.79
N GLU A 238 -20.45 9.38 16.88
CA GLU A 238 -19.25 10.09 16.49
C GLU A 238 -18.67 10.92 17.65
N LYS A 239 -19.51 11.60 18.43
CA LYS A 239 -19.09 12.43 19.58
C LYS A 239 -18.85 11.67 20.88
N ALA A 240 -19.31 10.42 20.99
CA ALA A 240 -19.17 9.63 22.20
C ALA A 240 -17.72 9.20 22.46
N ASP A 241 -17.28 9.27 23.72
CA ASP A 241 -15.98 8.76 24.18
C ASP A 241 -16.05 7.23 24.43
N GLY A 242 -17.25 6.69 24.62
CA GLY A 242 -17.42 5.26 24.81
C GLY A 242 -18.85 4.79 25.06
N PHE A 243 -19.03 3.48 24.99
CA PHE A 243 -20.29 2.79 25.19
C PHE A 243 -20.18 1.74 26.29
N ALA A 244 -21.15 1.75 27.20
CA ALA A 244 -21.20 0.87 28.36
C ALA A 244 -22.45 -0.02 28.34
N GLY A 245 -22.44 -1.10 29.10
CA GLY A 245 -23.54 -2.07 29.14
C GLY A 245 -23.67 -2.88 27.85
N VAL A 246 -22.57 -3.02 27.10
CA VAL A 246 -22.54 -3.82 25.87
C VAL A 246 -22.48 -5.30 26.24
N PHE A 247 -23.65 -5.90 26.41
CA PHE A 247 -23.76 -7.34 26.69
C PHE A 247 -23.70 -8.15 25.39
N PRO A 248 -23.07 -9.33 25.39
CA PRO A 248 -23.25 -10.30 24.31
C PRO A 248 -24.74 -10.62 24.23
N GLY A 249 -25.33 -10.40 23.05
CA GLY A 249 -26.77 -10.39 22.87
C GLY A 249 -27.40 -11.66 23.41
N THR A 250 -28.18 -11.55 24.48
CA THR A 250 -29.03 -12.65 24.96
C THR A 250 -30.44 -12.40 24.45
N LYS A 251 -30.69 -12.71 23.17
CA LYS A 251 -32.05 -13.06 22.73
C LYS A 251 -32.19 -14.58 22.81
N GLN A 252 -32.45 -15.07 24.01
CA GLN A 252 -33.23 -16.30 24.15
C GLN A 252 -34.67 -15.92 23.78
N HIS A 253 -35.14 -16.36 22.61
CA HIS A 253 -36.54 -16.70 22.29
C HIS A 253 -36.70 -16.83 20.76
N VAL A 254 -36.38 -18.02 20.21
CA VAL A 254 -37.27 -18.70 19.26
C VAL A 254 -37.20 -20.17 19.59
N LEU A 255 -38.24 -20.65 20.27
CA LEU A 255 -38.54 -22.06 20.40
C LEU A 255 -38.76 -22.60 18.98
N CYS A 256 -37.86 -23.45 18.48
CA CYS A 256 -38.13 -24.20 17.26
C CYS A 256 -39.06 -25.36 17.63
N LEU A 257 -40.36 -25.09 17.79
CA LEU A 257 -41.39 -26.12 17.82
C LEU A 257 -41.85 -26.38 16.36
N GLY A 258 -40.96 -26.95 15.55
CA GLY A 258 -41.30 -27.50 14.25
C GLY A 258 -41.61 -28.98 14.41
N LEU A 259 -42.90 -29.33 14.35
CA LEU A 259 -43.40 -30.70 14.36
C LEU A 259 -42.69 -31.58 13.31
N LEU A 260 -42.37 -32.80 13.74
CA LEU A 260 -41.92 -33.90 12.91
C LEU A 260 -42.72 -34.02 11.61
N THR A 261 -42.04 -34.02 10.47
CA THR A 261 -42.30 -35.00 9.41
C THR A 261 -41.05 -35.19 8.54
N TRP A 262 -40.95 -36.40 8.02
CA TRP A 262 -39.76 -37.14 7.63
C TRP A 262 -39.55 -37.08 6.11
N ARG A 263 -38.34 -36.75 5.62
CA ARG A 263 -37.55 -37.51 4.62
C ARG A 263 -36.41 -36.70 3.98
N SER A 264 -35.26 -37.36 3.92
CA SER A 264 -34.08 -37.13 3.06
C SER A 264 -33.23 -35.87 3.23
N SER A 265 -32.04 -36.13 3.78
CA SER A 265 -30.74 -35.57 3.39
C SER A 265 -30.45 -34.09 3.67
N VAL A 266 -29.35 -33.91 4.42
CA VAL A 266 -28.69 -32.66 4.86
C VAL A 266 -29.24 -32.08 6.17
N LEU A 267 -28.79 -32.67 7.28
CA LEU A 267 -28.71 -31.98 8.56
C LEU A 267 -27.65 -30.88 8.42
N ARG A 268 -28.07 -29.64 8.17
CA ARG A 268 -27.22 -28.47 8.36
C ARG A 268 -27.55 -27.89 9.73
N PHE A 269 -26.76 -28.27 10.75
CA PHE A 269 -26.77 -27.58 12.04
C PHE A 269 -26.27 -26.15 11.79
N THR A 270 -27.18 -25.18 11.63
CA THR A 270 -26.82 -23.77 11.78
C THR A 270 -26.63 -23.52 13.27
N ARG A 271 -25.36 -23.58 13.70
CA ARG A 271 -24.92 -23.11 15.01
C ARG A 271 -25.32 -21.63 15.10
N SER A 272 -26.34 -21.31 15.89
CA SER A 272 -26.71 -19.94 16.23
C SER A 272 -25.63 -19.36 17.13
N THR A 273 -24.57 -18.83 16.52
CA THR A 273 -23.55 -18.08 17.23
C THR A 273 -24.22 -16.81 17.77
N LEU A 274 -24.23 -16.66 19.09
CA LEU A 274 -24.65 -15.45 19.79
C LEU A 274 -23.83 -14.27 19.26
N VAL A 275 -24.45 -13.41 18.45
CA VAL A 275 -23.81 -12.18 17.92
C VAL A 275 -24.02 -11.06 18.93
N SER A 276 -22.96 -10.34 19.28
CA SER A 276 -23.11 -9.06 19.99
C SER A 276 -23.59 -7.98 19.00
N GLU A 277 -24.91 -7.81 18.86
CA GLU A 277 -25.51 -6.83 17.92
C GLU A 277 -24.93 -5.41 18.12
N HIS A 278 -24.69 -5.00 19.37
CA HIS A 278 -24.31 -3.62 19.66
C HIS A 278 -22.90 -3.26 19.16
N LYS A 279 -21.91 -4.15 19.32
CA LYS A 279 -20.52 -3.87 18.90
C LYS A 279 -20.45 -3.75 17.37
N TYR A 280 -21.15 -4.65 16.69
CA TYR A 280 -21.25 -4.64 15.23
C TYR A 280 -21.89 -3.34 14.71
N GLU A 281 -23.01 -2.93 15.31
CA GLU A 281 -23.73 -1.71 14.90
C GLU A 281 -22.90 -0.44 15.11
N ILE A 282 -22.17 -0.32 16.22
CA ILE A 282 -21.28 0.83 16.47
C ILE A 282 -20.25 0.95 15.35
N VAL A 283 -19.58 -0.15 14.99
CA VAL A 283 -18.58 -0.17 13.93
C VAL A 283 -19.22 0.16 12.57
N ARG A 284 -20.38 -0.43 12.27
CA ARG A 284 -21.10 -0.16 11.02
C ARG A 284 -21.46 1.32 10.89
N LYS A 285 -21.97 1.94 11.96
CA LYS A 285 -22.34 3.36 11.99
C LYS A 285 -21.16 4.30 11.83
N LEU A 286 -20.02 3.98 12.45
CA LEU A 286 -18.79 4.75 12.25
C LEU A 286 -18.28 4.63 10.80
N GLN A 287 -18.37 3.44 10.19
CA GLN A 287 -18.03 3.24 8.78
C GLN A 287 -18.98 3.98 7.82
N GLU A 288 -20.29 4.02 8.12
CA GLU A 288 -21.27 4.81 7.35
C GLU A 288 -20.94 6.32 7.36
N LYS A 289 -20.16 6.78 8.35
CA LYS A 289 -19.64 8.15 8.47
C LYS A 289 -18.24 8.34 7.90
N GLU A 290 -17.77 7.38 7.10
CA GLU A 290 -16.45 7.39 6.44
C GLU A 290 -15.25 7.34 7.40
N HIS A 291 -15.46 6.96 8.66
CA HIS A 291 -14.35 6.70 9.59
C HIS A 291 -13.74 5.33 9.34
N ILE A 292 -12.41 5.26 9.25
CA ILE A 292 -11.68 3.98 9.24
C ILE A 292 -11.61 3.45 10.67
N CYS A 293 -12.25 2.29 10.89
CA CYS A 293 -12.49 1.76 12.22
C CYS A 293 -11.54 0.59 12.53
N GLY A 294 -10.66 0.80 13.50
CA GLY A 294 -9.91 -0.29 14.16
C GLY A 294 -10.65 -0.78 15.38
N MET A 295 -10.99 -2.07 15.46
CA MET A 295 -11.69 -2.66 16.59
C MET A 295 -10.84 -3.70 17.30
N THR A 296 -10.75 -3.62 18.63
CA THR A 296 -10.10 -4.65 19.45
C THR A 296 -11.12 -5.64 20.03
N GLY A 297 -10.77 -6.92 20.07
CA GLY A 297 -11.62 -7.96 20.66
C GLY A 297 -10.82 -9.17 21.18
N ASP A 298 -11.43 -9.91 22.11
CA ASP A 298 -10.83 -11.07 22.78
C ASP A 298 -11.69 -12.34 22.66
N GLY A 299 -13.01 -12.17 22.70
CA GLY A 299 -13.97 -13.26 22.74
C GLY A 299 -14.56 -13.66 21.39
N VAL A 300 -15.17 -14.85 21.38
CA VAL A 300 -15.93 -15.38 20.23
C VAL A 300 -17.08 -14.45 19.80
N ASN A 301 -17.61 -13.66 20.74
CA ASN A 301 -18.73 -12.73 20.51
C ASN A 301 -18.30 -11.47 19.74
N ASP A 302 -16.99 -11.21 19.67
CA ASP A 302 -16.43 -10.03 19.01
C ASP A 302 -16.11 -10.33 17.54
N ALA A 303 -16.06 -11.61 17.14
CA ALA A 303 -15.71 -12.05 15.80
C ALA A 303 -16.52 -11.34 14.68
N PRO A 304 -17.86 -11.17 14.77
CA PRO A 304 -18.62 -10.47 13.75
C PRO A 304 -18.24 -8.99 13.62
N ALA A 305 -17.97 -8.33 14.74
CA ALA A 305 -17.63 -6.91 14.78
C ALA A 305 -16.17 -6.67 14.37
N LEU A 306 -15.25 -7.55 14.77
CA LEU A 306 -13.87 -7.62 14.28
C LEU A 306 -13.82 -7.78 12.76
N LYS A 307 -14.66 -8.67 12.21
CA LYS A 307 -14.72 -8.89 10.76
C LYS A 307 -15.37 -7.75 9.99
N LYS A 308 -16.24 -6.99 10.66
CA LYS A 308 -16.91 -5.82 10.08
C LYS A 308 -15.99 -4.60 10.05
N ALA A 309 -15.14 -4.44 11.06
CA ALA A 309 -14.17 -3.37 11.16
C ALA A 309 -13.21 -3.36 9.95
N ASP A 310 -12.69 -2.19 9.59
CA ASP A 310 -11.68 -2.08 8.54
C ASP A 310 -10.37 -2.75 8.95
N ILE A 311 -10.11 -2.77 10.26
CA ILE A 311 -9.00 -3.48 10.89
C ILE A 311 -9.50 -4.15 12.17
N GLY A 312 -9.73 -5.46 12.12
CA GLY A 312 -9.97 -6.28 13.31
C GLY A 312 -8.67 -6.61 14.03
N ILE A 313 -8.57 -6.28 15.32
CA ILE A 313 -7.39 -6.48 16.18
C ILE A 313 -7.72 -7.49 17.28
N ALA A 314 -7.14 -8.69 17.21
CA ALA A 314 -7.22 -9.65 18.31
C ALA A 314 -6.12 -9.38 19.35
N VAL A 315 -6.48 -9.37 20.63
CA VAL A 315 -5.50 -9.26 21.72
C VAL A 315 -4.70 -10.56 21.92
N ALA A 316 -3.56 -10.50 22.61
CA ALA A 316 -2.66 -11.64 22.80
C ALA A 316 -3.32 -12.87 23.43
N ASP A 317 -4.23 -12.65 24.38
CA ASP A 317 -4.98 -13.70 25.07
C ASP A 317 -6.34 -13.99 24.41
N ALA A 318 -6.54 -13.58 23.16
CA ALA A 318 -7.80 -13.78 22.44
C ALA A 318 -8.05 -15.25 22.09
N THR A 319 -9.34 -15.60 22.05
CA THR A 319 -9.81 -16.92 21.60
C THR A 319 -9.41 -17.19 20.13
N ASP A 320 -9.22 -18.45 19.76
CA ASP A 320 -8.92 -18.86 18.38
C ASP A 320 -9.93 -18.32 17.36
N ALA A 321 -11.21 -18.25 17.75
CA ALA A 321 -12.24 -17.70 16.89
C ALA A 321 -12.07 -16.19 16.66
N ALA A 322 -11.67 -15.42 17.68
CA ALA A 322 -11.37 -14.00 17.54
C ALA A 322 -10.11 -13.78 16.70
N ARG A 323 -9.05 -14.56 16.92
CA ARG A 323 -7.82 -14.54 16.12
C ARG A 323 -8.07 -14.86 14.65
N GLY A 324 -8.92 -15.85 14.36
CA GLY A 324 -9.31 -16.21 13.00
C GLY A 324 -10.22 -15.20 12.31
N ALA A 325 -10.91 -14.34 13.07
CA ALA A 325 -11.77 -13.29 12.54
C ALA A 325 -11.05 -11.95 12.35
N SER A 326 -9.95 -11.70 13.08
CA SER A 326 -9.15 -10.48 13.03
C SER A 326 -8.16 -10.44 11.87
N ASP A 327 -7.81 -9.24 11.41
CA ASP A 327 -6.78 -9.00 10.38
C ASP A 327 -5.38 -8.91 10.98
N ILE A 328 -5.28 -8.48 12.25
CA ILE A 328 -4.04 -8.41 13.02
C ILE A 328 -4.21 -9.06 14.39
N VAL A 329 -3.23 -9.86 14.79
CA VAL A 329 -3.17 -10.51 16.10
C VAL A 329 -1.99 -9.92 16.87
N LEU A 330 -2.28 -9.31 18.02
CA LEU A 330 -1.23 -8.81 18.91
C LEU A 330 -0.62 -9.97 19.68
N THR A 331 0.69 -9.96 19.82
CA THR A 331 1.43 -11.00 20.55
C THR A 331 1.76 -10.54 21.98
N GLU A 332 1.65 -9.24 22.22
CA GLU A 332 1.85 -8.58 23.50
C GLU A 332 0.55 -7.88 23.93
N PRO A 333 0.18 -7.93 25.22
CA PRO A 333 -1.02 -7.29 25.69
C PRO A 333 -0.80 -5.78 25.93
N GLY A 334 -1.72 -4.95 25.46
CA GLY A 334 -1.75 -3.52 25.79
C GLY A 334 -2.10 -2.63 24.60
N LEU A 335 -2.66 -1.45 24.90
CA LEU A 335 -3.01 -0.45 23.88
C LEU A 335 -1.75 0.17 23.24
N SER A 336 -0.63 0.20 23.97
CA SER A 336 0.65 0.79 23.53
C SER A 336 1.22 0.10 22.28
N VAL A 337 1.02 -1.21 22.17
CA VAL A 337 1.39 -2.02 21.01
C VAL A 337 0.62 -1.56 19.77
N ILE A 338 -0.68 -1.26 19.91
CA ILE A 338 -1.52 -0.78 18.81
C ILE A 338 -1.03 0.58 18.30
N VAL A 339 -0.74 1.51 19.20
CA VAL A 339 -0.22 2.84 18.81
C VAL A 339 1.13 2.72 18.11
N SER A 340 2.00 1.82 18.59
CA SER A 340 3.29 1.54 17.97
C SER A 340 3.14 0.90 16.59
N ALA A 341 2.17 -0.01 16.42
CA ALA A 341 1.82 -0.61 15.14
C ALA A 341 1.29 0.45 14.15
N VAL A 342 0.41 1.37 14.59
CA VAL A 342 -0.10 2.48 13.77
C VAL A 342 1.05 3.38 13.29
N LEU A 343 1.98 3.75 14.17
CA LEU A 343 3.14 4.56 13.79
C LEU A 343 4.04 3.87 12.77
N THR A 344 4.29 2.58 12.97
CA THR A 344 5.11 1.77 12.06
C THR A 344 4.42 1.62 10.71
N SER A 345 3.11 1.35 10.70
CA SER A 345 2.28 1.28 9.50
C SER A 345 2.31 2.61 8.73
N ARG A 346 2.19 3.75 9.40
CA ARG A 346 2.32 5.06 8.75
C ARG A 346 3.71 5.30 8.15
N ALA A 347 4.77 4.84 8.79
CA ALA A 347 6.12 4.95 8.23
C ALA A 347 6.26 4.11 6.95
N ILE A 348 5.72 2.89 6.94
CA ILE A 348 5.68 2.01 5.75
C ILE A 348 4.84 2.66 4.64
N PHE A 349 3.65 3.15 4.97
CA PHE A 349 2.76 3.81 4.02
C PHE A 349 3.42 5.02 3.36
N GLN A 350 4.18 5.82 4.12
CA GLN A 350 4.95 6.93 3.55
C GLN A 350 6.05 6.46 2.60
N ARG A 351 6.75 5.36 2.89
CA ARG A 351 7.72 4.77 1.95
C ARG A 351 7.05 4.38 0.63
N MET A 352 5.87 3.76 0.71
CA MET A 352 5.09 3.38 -0.48
C MET A 352 4.66 4.60 -1.30
N LYS A 353 4.12 5.65 -0.65
CA LYS A 353 3.75 6.90 -1.34
C LYS A 353 4.96 7.53 -2.05
N ASN A 354 6.09 7.65 -1.35
CA ASN A 354 7.32 8.23 -1.90
C ASN A 354 7.85 7.42 -3.08
N TYR A 355 7.79 6.09 -3.00
CA TYR A 355 8.12 5.19 -4.09
C TYR A 355 7.21 5.40 -5.31
N THR A 356 5.89 5.51 -5.11
CA THR A 356 4.96 5.74 -6.22
C THR A 356 5.20 7.08 -6.90
N ILE A 357 5.42 8.16 -6.13
CA ILE A 357 5.76 9.49 -6.70
C ILE A 357 7.02 9.37 -7.57
N TYR A 358 8.05 8.69 -7.07
CA TYR A 358 9.29 8.45 -7.80
C TYR A 358 9.08 7.65 -9.09
N ALA A 359 8.39 6.50 -9.02
CA ALA A 359 8.16 5.63 -10.17
C ALA A 359 7.38 6.36 -11.29
N VAL A 360 6.35 7.12 -10.91
CA VAL A 360 5.59 7.97 -11.84
C VAL A 360 6.49 9.04 -12.44
N SER A 361 7.29 9.73 -11.63
CA SER A 361 8.16 10.82 -12.08
C SER A 361 9.20 10.35 -13.10
N ILE A 362 9.85 9.21 -12.85
CA ILE A 362 10.84 8.66 -13.78
C ILE A 362 10.19 8.25 -15.10
N THR A 363 9.02 7.62 -15.04
CA THR A 363 8.29 7.22 -16.25
C THR A 363 7.98 8.44 -17.12
N ILE A 364 7.46 9.51 -16.51
CA ILE A 364 7.17 10.76 -17.21
C ILE A 364 8.45 11.42 -17.75
N ARG A 365 9.53 11.43 -16.96
CA ARG A 365 10.83 11.97 -17.38
C ARG A 365 11.38 11.26 -18.62
N ILE A 366 11.39 9.93 -18.63
CA ILE A 366 11.94 9.12 -19.73
C ILE A 366 11.07 9.31 -20.99
N VAL A 367 9.75 9.18 -20.86
CA VAL A 367 8.83 9.29 -21.99
C VAL A 367 8.85 10.70 -22.59
N LEU A 368 8.63 11.74 -21.77
CA LEU A 368 8.61 13.12 -22.27
C LEU A 368 10.00 13.59 -22.70
N GLY A 369 11.05 13.23 -21.95
CA GLY A 369 12.42 13.67 -22.23
C GLY A 369 12.91 13.18 -23.58
N PHE A 370 12.87 11.87 -23.83
CA PHE A 370 13.33 11.32 -25.11
C PHE A 370 12.39 11.67 -26.27
N MET A 371 11.08 11.78 -26.03
CA MET A 371 10.14 12.29 -27.04
C MET A 371 10.47 13.72 -27.48
N LEU A 372 10.75 14.63 -26.53
CA LEU A 372 11.11 16.02 -26.84
C LEU A 372 12.43 16.11 -27.61
N ILE A 373 13.44 15.32 -27.20
CA ILE A 373 14.75 15.28 -27.86
C ILE A 373 14.60 14.79 -29.30
N ALA A 374 13.86 13.69 -29.51
CA ALA A 374 13.61 13.14 -30.83
C ALA A 374 12.80 14.10 -31.74
N LEU A 375 11.83 14.83 -31.18
CA LEU A 375 10.97 15.73 -31.97
C LEU A 375 11.69 17.02 -32.39
N ILE A 376 12.48 17.62 -31.49
CA ILE A 376 13.13 18.91 -31.73
C ILE A 376 14.46 18.74 -32.48
N TRP A 377 15.32 17.82 -32.02
CA TRP A 377 16.67 17.64 -32.55
C TRP A 377 16.83 16.43 -33.47
N ARG A 378 15.77 15.63 -33.69
CA ARG A 378 15.83 14.38 -34.48
C ARG A 378 16.95 13.44 -34.03
N PHE A 379 17.20 13.43 -32.72
CA PHE A 379 18.25 12.64 -32.11
C PHE A 379 17.67 11.34 -31.52
N ASP A 380 18.23 10.22 -31.97
CA ASP A 380 17.80 8.88 -31.53
C ASP A 380 18.67 8.39 -30.38
N PHE A 381 18.08 8.27 -29.18
CA PHE A 381 18.79 7.77 -28.02
C PHE A 381 18.83 6.24 -28.01
N SER A 382 20.02 5.66 -27.74
CA SER A 382 20.22 4.20 -27.76
C SER A 382 19.35 3.49 -26.69
N PRO A 383 18.50 2.51 -27.08
CA PRO A 383 17.69 1.74 -26.14
C PRO A 383 18.52 0.98 -25.09
N PHE A 384 19.72 0.53 -25.46
CA PHE A 384 20.62 -0.17 -24.56
C PHE A 384 21.07 0.70 -23.38
N MET A 385 21.31 2.00 -23.62
CA MET A 385 21.65 2.96 -22.57
C MET A 385 20.47 3.18 -21.61
N VAL A 386 19.24 3.20 -22.14
CA VAL A 386 18.02 3.28 -21.30
C VAL A 386 17.86 2.03 -20.44
N LEU A 387 18.16 0.85 -20.99
CA LEU A 387 18.14 -0.41 -20.25
C LEU A 387 19.13 -0.38 -19.06
N ILE A 388 20.34 0.13 -19.26
CA ILE A 388 21.32 0.27 -18.16
C ILE A 388 20.76 1.21 -17.07
N ILE A 389 20.17 2.35 -17.46
CA ILE A 389 19.53 3.27 -16.51
C ILE A 389 18.42 2.55 -15.72
N ALA A 390 17.57 1.77 -16.39
CA ALA A 390 16.50 1.02 -15.75
C ALA A 390 17.04 0.03 -14.70
N ILE A 391 18.07 -0.75 -15.06
CA ILE A 391 18.70 -1.73 -14.15
C ILE A 391 19.31 -1.04 -12.92
N LEU A 392 20.02 0.07 -13.11
CA LEU A 392 20.62 0.83 -12.01
C LEU A 392 19.57 1.46 -11.10
N ASN A 393 18.49 1.97 -11.69
CA ASN A 393 17.36 2.51 -10.94
C ASN A 393 16.68 1.41 -10.12
N ASP A 394 16.41 0.23 -10.68
CA ASP A 394 15.79 -0.88 -9.95
C ASP A 394 16.63 -1.35 -8.76
N GLY A 395 17.95 -1.46 -8.94
CA GLY A 395 18.87 -1.81 -7.85
C GLY A 395 18.85 -0.77 -6.71
N THR A 396 18.79 0.52 -7.04
CA THR A 396 18.74 1.59 -6.03
C THR A 396 17.36 1.74 -5.38
N ILE A 397 16.27 1.43 -6.10
CA ILE A 397 14.89 1.47 -5.61
C ILE A 397 14.69 0.52 -4.42
N MET A 398 15.31 -0.66 -4.43
CA MET A 398 15.19 -1.63 -3.33
C MET A 398 15.54 -1.02 -1.96
N THR A 399 16.41 -0.01 -1.94
CA THR A 399 16.82 0.67 -0.70
C THR A 399 15.73 1.52 -0.06
N ILE A 400 14.72 1.95 -0.83
CA ILE A 400 13.58 2.76 -0.34
C ILE A 400 12.76 1.97 0.69
N SER A 401 12.66 0.64 0.52
CA SER A 401 11.92 -0.24 1.44
C SER A 401 12.49 -0.19 2.87
N LYS A 402 13.81 -0.02 3.01
CA LYS A 402 14.56 0.01 4.27
C LYS A 402 14.84 1.43 4.77
N ASP A 403 14.29 2.44 4.12
CA ASP A 403 14.63 3.83 4.37
C ASP A 403 14.03 4.38 5.68
N ARG A 404 14.71 5.35 6.29
CA ARG A 404 14.26 6.01 7.52
C ARG A 404 13.38 7.22 7.19
N VAL A 405 12.09 6.95 6.97
CA VAL A 405 11.06 7.97 6.70
C VAL A 405 10.31 8.33 7.98
N LYS A 406 9.99 9.62 8.16
CA LYS A 406 9.18 10.08 9.29
C LYS A 406 7.70 9.74 9.04
N PRO A 407 7.00 9.09 9.99
CA PRO A 407 5.58 8.79 9.84
C PRO A 407 4.75 10.07 9.81
N SER A 408 3.63 10.05 9.09
CA SER A 408 2.67 11.16 9.10
C SER A 408 2.04 11.33 10.50
N PRO A 409 1.96 12.55 11.05
CA PRO A 409 1.36 12.78 12.36
C PRO A 409 -0.15 12.55 12.35
N LEU A 410 -0.82 12.76 11.22
CA LEU A 410 -2.26 12.51 11.04
C LEU A 410 -2.48 11.29 10.13
N PRO A 411 -3.63 10.61 10.24
CA PRO A 411 -4.04 9.59 9.28
C PRO A 411 -3.99 10.17 7.86
N ASP A 412 -3.40 9.42 6.95
CA ASP A 412 -3.28 9.77 5.54
C ASP A 412 -3.99 8.70 4.73
N SER A 413 -4.68 9.11 3.67
CA SER A 413 -5.37 8.20 2.74
C SER A 413 -4.63 8.19 1.41
N TRP A 414 -4.73 7.09 0.67
CA TRP A 414 -4.01 6.95 -0.60
C TRP A 414 -4.67 7.80 -1.69
N LYS A 415 -4.35 9.09 -1.72
CA LYS A 415 -4.85 10.05 -2.70
C LYS A 415 -4.03 9.95 -3.99
N LEU A 416 -4.42 9.01 -4.87
CA LEU A 416 -3.74 8.76 -6.15
C LEU A 416 -3.55 10.04 -6.97
N GLN A 417 -4.55 10.93 -7.02
CA GLN A 417 -4.47 12.16 -7.80
C GLN A 417 -3.33 13.10 -7.34
N GLU A 418 -3.12 13.24 -6.03
CA GLU A 418 -2.03 14.05 -5.47
C GLU A 418 -0.66 13.42 -5.77
N ILE A 419 -0.58 12.09 -5.66
CA ILE A 419 0.64 11.32 -5.93
C ILE A 419 1.03 11.44 -7.42
N PHE A 420 0.07 11.22 -8.31
CA PHE A 420 0.30 11.30 -9.76
C PHE A 420 0.60 12.74 -10.20
N SER A 421 -0.14 13.73 -9.72
CA SER A 421 0.14 15.13 -10.08
C SER A 421 1.53 15.57 -9.64
N THR A 422 1.94 15.24 -8.40
CA THR A 422 3.30 15.51 -7.91
C THR A 422 4.33 14.82 -8.80
N GLY A 423 4.10 13.55 -9.14
CA GLY A 423 5.00 12.78 -9.98
C GLY A 423 5.14 13.34 -11.40
N VAL A 424 4.02 13.71 -12.03
CA VAL A 424 4.00 14.31 -13.37
C VAL A 424 4.72 15.64 -13.39
N VAL A 425 4.51 16.51 -12.40
CA VAL A 425 5.18 17.82 -12.33
C VAL A 425 6.69 17.66 -12.17
N LEU A 426 7.14 16.81 -11.24
CA LEU A 426 8.57 16.52 -11.06
C LEU A 426 9.17 15.90 -12.32
N GLY A 427 8.52 14.90 -12.91
CA GLY A 427 8.97 14.24 -14.13
C GLY A 427 9.05 15.18 -15.34
N ALA A 428 8.06 16.06 -15.53
CA ALA A 428 8.03 17.03 -16.61
C ALA A 428 9.11 18.11 -16.44
N TYR A 429 9.29 18.65 -15.23
CA TYR A 429 10.38 19.56 -14.91
C TYR A 429 11.74 18.94 -15.26
N LEU A 430 11.92 17.69 -14.86
CA LEU A 430 13.12 16.91 -15.12
C LEU A 430 13.34 16.64 -16.61
N ALA A 431 12.30 16.35 -17.39
CA ALA A 431 12.37 16.20 -18.83
C ALA A 431 12.77 17.51 -19.52
N ILE A 432 12.15 18.63 -19.13
CA ILE A 432 12.48 19.97 -19.63
C ILE A 432 13.94 20.31 -19.33
N MET A 433 14.46 19.97 -18.15
CA MET A 433 15.87 20.19 -17.82
C MET A 433 16.82 19.35 -18.67
N THR A 434 16.44 18.14 -19.08
CA THR A 434 17.22 17.34 -20.04
C THR A 434 17.19 17.97 -21.44
N ALA A 435 16.02 18.42 -21.91
CA ALA A 435 15.90 19.12 -23.19
C ALA A 435 16.66 20.46 -23.20
N ASN A 436 16.68 21.18 -22.08
CA ASN A 436 17.47 22.42 -21.93
C ASN A 436 18.98 22.16 -21.99
N LEU A 437 19.46 21.04 -21.45
CA LEU A 437 20.86 20.65 -21.58
C LEU A 437 21.23 20.47 -23.07
N GLU A 438 20.39 19.72 -23.80
CA GLU A 438 20.56 19.51 -25.24
C GLU A 438 20.54 20.83 -26.01
N ALA A 439 19.54 21.67 -25.75
CA ALA A 439 19.42 23.00 -26.37
C ALA A 439 20.63 23.89 -26.10
N THR A 440 21.21 23.82 -24.90
CA THR A 440 22.37 24.62 -24.52
C THR A 440 23.63 24.18 -25.26
N ILE A 441 23.78 22.87 -25.49
CA ILE A 441 24.89 22.29 -26.26
C ILE A 441 24.74 22.71 -27.72
N ASP A 442 23.58 22.48 -28.33
CA ASP A 442 23.27 22.80 -29.74
C ASP A 442 23.43 24.29 -30.06
N LEU A 443 22.81 25.17 -29.26
CA LEU A 443 22.84 26.62 -29.48
C LEU A 443 24.18 27.28 -29.11
N HIS A 444 25.18 26.51 -28.65
CA HIS A 444 26.49 26.99 -28.20
C HIS A 444 26.42 28.10 -27.11
N ILE A 445 25.25 28.28 -26.46
CA ILE A 445 24.97 29.37 -25.52
C ILE A 445 25.89 29.28 -24.28
N PHE A 446 26.20 28.06 -23.85
CA PHE A 446 27.08 27.79 -22.72
C PHE A 446 28.10 26.72 -23.12
N THR A 447 29.11 27.12 -23.90
CA THR A 447 30.21 26.21 -24.23
C THR A 447 30.98 25.95 -22.93
N MET A 448 30.96 24.71 -22.42
CA MET A 448 31.83 24.26 -21.32
C MET A 448 33.31 24.60 -21.60
N GLN A 449 33.66 24.75 -22.87
CA GLN A 449 34.94 25.28 -23.34
C GLN A 449 35.22 26.73 -22.92
N LYS A 450 34.22 27.63 -22.97
CA LYS A 450 34.37 29.04 -22.55
C LYS A 450 34.41 29.21 -21.03
N ALA A 451 33.67 28.38 -20.29
CA ALA A 451 33.58 28.50 -18.83
C ALA A 451 34.67 27.69 -18.09
N PHE A 452 35.00 26.50 -18.58
CA PHE A 452 35.87 25.52 -17.88
C PHE A 452 37.05 25.03 -18.74
N GLY A 453 37.20 25.50 -19.98
CA GLY A 453 38.33 25.12 -20.85
C GLY A 453 38.29 23.67 -21.37
N VAL A 454 37.14 23.01 -21.28
CA VAL A 454 36.97 21.59 -21.67
C VAL A 454 36.65 21.45 -23.16
N ARG A 455 36.97 20.31 -23.77
CA ARG A 455 36.70 19.98 -25.18
C ARG A 455 35.22 20.17 -25.52
N SER A 456 34.95 20.73 -26.70
CA SER A 456 33.57 20.84 -27.21
C SER A 456 33.10 19.49 -27.73
N ILE A 457 31.95 19.05 -27.23
CA ILE A 457 31.24 17.83 -27.66
C ILE A 457 30.32 18.09 -28.87
N ASN A 458 30.30 19.31 -29.41
CA ASN A 458 29.45 19.64 -30.55
C ASN A 458 29.92 18.96 -31.83
N GLY A 459 29.09 18.05 -32.34
CA GLY A 459 29.28 17.36 -33.62
C GLY A 459 29.41 15.84 -33.53
N SER A 460 29.62 15.28 -32.33
CA SER A 460 29.65 13.82 -32.11
C SER A 460 28.39 13.34 -31.40
N ASN A 461 27.53 12.61 -32.11
CA ASN A 461 26.32 12.01 -31.53
C ASN A 461 26.64 11.02 -30.40
N ASP A 462 27.81 10.38 -30.44
CA ASP A 462 28.24 9.40 -29.43
C ASP A 462 28.61 10.09 -28.11
N GLU A 463 29.35 11.20 -28.17
CA GLU A 463 29.70 12.00 -26.99
C GLU A 463 28.47 12.69 -26.37
N LEU A 464 27.53 13.13 -27.22
CA LEU A 464 26.26 13.70 -26.79
C LEU A 464 25.38 12.66 -26.07
N THR A 465 25.29 11.44 -26.65
CA THR A 465 24.60 10.31 -26.01
C THR A 465 25.17 10.01 -24.63
N ALA A 466 26.50 10.04 -24.49
CA ALA A 466 27.20 9.79 -23.24
C ALA A 466 26.90 10.85 -22.17
N ALA A 467 26.90 12.13 -22.54
CA ALA A 467 26.58 13.23 -21.63
C ALA A 467 25.11 13.16 -21.16
N LEU A 468 24.18 12.93 -22.10
CA LEU A 468 22.76 12.75 -21.79
C LEU A 468 22.54 11.53 -20.87
N TYR A 469 23.19 10.40 -21.16
CA TYR A 469 23.11 9.19 -20.33
C TYR A 469 23.55 9.47 -18.88
N LEU A 470 24.71 10.12 -18.67
CA LEU A 470 25.20 10.43 -17.33
C LEU A 470 24.25 11.38 -16.59
N GLN A 471 23.80 12.44 -17.26
CA GLN A 471 22.87 13.39 -16.65
C GLN A 471 21.56 12.70 -16.25
N VAL A 472 21.01 11.85 -17.13
CA VAL A 472 19.78 11.12 -16.85
C VAL A 472 19.97 10.14 -15.71
N SER A 473 21.07 9.41 -15.67
CA SER A 473 21.39 8.47 -14.59
C SER A 473 21.52 9.17 -13.22
N ILE A 474 22.30 10.26 -13.15
CA ILE A 474 22.54 11.00 -11.90
C ILE A 474 21.25 11.59 -11.36
N ILE A 475 20.50 12.30 -12.21
CA ILE A 475 19.30 13.01 -11.76
C ILE A 475 18.18 12.04 -11.42
N SER A 476 18.06 10.91 -12.15
CA SER A 476 17.06 9.89 -11.83
C SER A 476 17.27 9.32 -10.44
N GLN A 477 18.51 9.01 -10.05
CA GLN A 477 18.78 8.52 -8.69
C GLN A 477 18.73 9.64 -7.65
N ALA A 478 19.14 10.86 -7.99
CA ALA A 478 19.02 12.03 -7.11
C ALA A 478 17.56 12.34 -6.74
N LEU A 479 16.62 12.05 -7.64
CA LEU A 479 15.19 12.21 -7.41
C LEU A 479 14.69 11.40 -6.20
N ILE A 480 15.30 10.24 -5.90
CA ILE A 480 14.94 9.45 -4.70
C ILE A 480 15.12 10.29 -3.43
N PHE A 481 16.15 11.12 -3.37
CA PHE A 481 16.40 12.00 -2.23
C PHE A 481 15.39 13.15 -2.12
N VAL A 482 14.77 13.54 -3.24
CA VAL A 482 13.74 14.59 -3.26
C VAL A 482 12.38 14.01 -2.89
N THR A 483 11.99 12.87 -3.48
CA THR A 483 10.68 12.25 -3.24
C THR A 483 10.55 11.66 -1.85
N ARG A 484 11.66 11.29 -1.19
CA ARG A 484 11.64 10.85 0.21
C ARG A 484 11.33 11.97 1.21
N SER A 485 11.71 13.20 0.89
CA SER A 485 11.74 14.31 1.83
C SER A 485 10.47 15.12 1.74
N ARG A 486 9.85 15.41 2.89
CA ARG A 486 8.72 16.36 2.94
C ARG A 486 9.20 17.80 3.04
N SER A 487 10.37 17.98 3.64
CA SER A 487 11.09 19.26 3.67
C SER A 487 12.21 19.25 2.62
N TRP A 488 13.19 20.13 2.79
CA TRP A 488 14.39 20.13 1.97
C TRP A 488 15.16 18.82 2.13
N SER A 489 15.47 18.20 1.00
CA SER A 489 16.21 16.94 0.91
C SER A 489 17.52 16.93 1.71
N PHE A 490 18.25 18.05 1.74
CA PHE A 490 19.49 18.20 2.51
C PHE A 490 19.31 18.18 4.03
N ILE A 491 18.12 18.52 4.54
CA ILE A 491 17.84 18.54 5.98
C ILE A 491 17.47 17.13 6.46
N GLU A 492 16.76 16.37 5.63
CA GLU A 492 16.31 15.03 5.95
C GLU A 492 17.40 13.99 5.67
N ARG A 493 18.16 13.64 6.71
CA ARG A 493 19.27 12.69 6.59
C ARG A 493 18.83 11.36 5.96
N PRO A 494 19.45 10.96 4.83
CA PRO A 494 19.13 9.70 4.21
C PRO A 494 19.68 8.50 4.98
N GLY A 495 19.05 7.34 4.79
CA GLY A 495 19.59 6.07 5.28
C GLY A 495 20.93 5.76 4.62
N LEU A 496 21.88 5.21 5.39
CA LEU A 496 23.22 4.87 4.88
C LEU A 496 23.15 3.94 3.65
N LEU A 497 22.20 3.01 3.64
CA LEU A 497 22.00 2.04 2.56
C LEU A 497 21.61 2.73 1.24
N LEU A 498 20.75 3.76 1.30
CA LEU A 498 20.39 4.56 0.12
C LEU A 498 21.59 5.33 -0.42
N VAL A 499 22.38 5.96 0.46
CA VAL A 499 23.58 6.71 0.06
C VAL A 499 24.61 5.78 -0.57
N SER A 500 24.87 4.62 0.03
CA SER A 500 25.81 3.65 -0.54
C SER A 500 25.33 3.12 -1.89
N ALA A 501 24.03 2.89 -2.05
CA ALA A 501 23.47 2.42 -3.32
C ALA A 501 23.55 3.50 -4.40
N PHE A 502 23.28 4.76 -4.07
CA PHE A 502 23.48 5.90 -4.97
C PHE A 502 24.93 5.98 -5.45
N VAL A 503 25.90 5.97 -4.53
CA VAL A 503 27.33 6.04 -4.88
C VAL A 503 27.75 4.84 -5.72
N ALA A 504 27.34 3.62 -5.35
CA ALA A 504 27.65 2.41 -6.11
C ALA A 504 27.06 2.45 -7.53
N ALA A 505 25.80 2.86 -7.66
CA ALA A 505 25.14 2.95 -8.95
C ALA A 505 25.77 4.04 -9.83
N GLN A 506 26.30 5.14 -9.26
CA GLN A 506 27.06 6.12 -10.02
C GLN A 506 28.42 5.62 -10.48
N LEU A 507 29.14 4.88 -9.64
CA LEU A 507 30.38 4.23 -10.05
C LEU A 507 30.16 3.25 -11.20
N VAL A 508 29.09 2.45 -11.14
CA VAL A 508 28.72 1.53 -12.23
C VAL A 508 28.29 2.31 -13.47
N SER A 509 27.49 3.36 -13.32
CA SER A 509 27.04 4.17 -14.46
C SER A 509 28.22 4.78 -15.22
N PHE A 510 29.21 5.32 -14.51
CA PHE A 510 30.44 5.85 -15.07
C PHE A 510 31.31 4.76 -15.72
N ALA A 511 31.47 3.60 -15.07
CA ALA A 511 32.23 2.48 -15.63
C ALA A 511 31.60 1.92 -16.91
N SER A 512 30.27 1.80 -16.97
CA SER A 512 29.55 1.36 -18.18
C SER A 512 29.80 2.29 -19.36
N LEU A 513 29.84 3.61 -19.11
CA LEU A 513 30.12 4.59 -20.15
C LEU A 513 31.51 4.41 -20.77
N THR A 514 32.54 4.23 -19.93
CA THR A 514 33.94 4.04 -20.39
C THR A 514 34.15 2.79 -21.24
N ARG A 515 33.27 1.79 -21.14
CA ARG A 515 33.33 0.56 -21.96
C ARG A 515 32.55 0.66 -23.26
N LEU A 516 31.57 1.55 -23.33
CA LEU A 516 30.66 1.69 -24.47
C LEU A 516 31.17 2.70 -25.49
N LEU A 517 31.99 3.66 -25.08
CA LEU A 517 32.67 4.57 -26.01
C LEU A 517 33.96 3.91 -26.56
N PRO A 518 34.18 3.91 -27.89
CA PRO A 518 35.41 3.40 -28.48
C PRO A 518 36.62 4.20 -27.97
N ARG A 519 37.70 3.48 -27.59
CA ARG A 519 38.91 4.02 -26.93
C ARG A 519 39.57 5.21 -27.65
N GLU A 520 39.32 5.42 -28.94
CA GLU A 520 39.84 6.59 -29.68
C GLU A 520 39.23 7.93 -29.25
N SER A 521 38.13 7.93 -28.46
CA SER A 521 37.49 9.14 -27.93
C SER A 521 37.88 9.50 -26.50
N ILE A 522 38.56 8.59 -25.77
CA ILE A 522 38.86 8.75 -24.33
C ILE A 522 40.34 9.12 -24.09
N ASP A 523 41.23 8.80 -25.01
CA ASP A 523 42.64 9.17 -24.94
C ASP A 523 42.92 10.40 -25.84
N CYS A 524 42.65 11.63 -25.35
CA CYS A 524 43.31 12.90 -25.73
C CYS A 524 42.77 14.09 -24.92
#